data_AF-A0A9E2GBK4-F1
#
_entry.id   AF-A0A9E2GBK4-F1
#
_cell.length_a   1.000
_cell.length_b   1.000
_cell.length_c   1.000
_cell.angle_alpha   90.00
_cell.angle_beta   90.00
_cell.angle_gamma   90.00
#
_symmetry.space_group_name_H-M   'P 1'
#
loop_
_entity.id
_entity.type
_entity.pdbx_description
1 polymer ?
#
loop_
_entity_poly.entity_id
_entity_poly.type
_entity_poly.pdbx_seq_one_letter_code
_entity_poly.pdbx_strand_id
1 'polypeptide(L)'
;MELIILDKKTFQIKDHVNVSDAFEIKLDLVISQKSTFKLSTITVNAAIKDIVYLHTSEFNYIGIIESIDDEDDGLVIGTVEFKEMLKKSVKVNSYSGILADYIETLVRQEFVTNDDNKENITYLSISKETSKLGELAFEDDKIMTIHEVMELISKSYGVNIKEEIVIQNGVLVGILLRIINVSQGVKLKGDQLALADLVINDTTETSVNKVIYYPKSENVIHMDIKIYYLLLDGTVTQDLTHPLRFTDVQSVAKTYGDNDFDTLFSKAQSELSITRTNHQITFTVNIDHKIIRVFDNVNLGDFIEFRFKGKLYDSIVTGIKFQNQMLSCQITLGEYRIKLTEKIQILSKSVNSQIGHISINKSSTTDLDGGEY
;
A
#
# COMPACT_ATOMS: atom_id res chain seq x y z
N MET A 1 18.91 -20.73 0.42
CA MET A 1 17.53 -20.48 -0.05
C MET A 1 17.48 -20.82 -1.52
N GLU A 2 16.35 -21.34 -1.98
CA GLU A 2 16.19 -21.88 -3.33
C GLU A 2 15.20 -21.03 -4.14
N LEU A 3 15.64 -20.58 -5.31
CA LEU A 3 14.83 -19.81 -6.24
C LEU A 3 14.40 -20.73 -7.39
N ILE A 4 13.11 -20.98 -7.50
CA ILE A 4 12.50 -21.76 -8.57
C ILE A 4 11.98 -20.79 -9.63
N ILE A 5 12.38 -20.99 -10.87
CA ILE A 5 11.98 -20.15 -12.01
C ILE A 5 10.95 -20.91 -12.84
N LEU A 6 9.82 -20.25 -13.07
CA LEU A 6 8.64 -20.80 -13.70
C LEU A 6 8.31 -19.98 -14.94
N ASP A 7 7.99 -20.67 -16.04
CA ASP A 7 7.56 -20.02 -17.27
C ASP A 7 6.27 -19.22 -17.04
N LYS A 8 6.26 -17.96 -17.50
CA LYS A 8 5.12 -17.06 -17.32
C LYS A 8 3.79 -17.64 -17.84
N LYS A 9 3.80 -18.43 -18.92
CA LYS A 9 2.58 -18.83 -19.63
C LYS A 9 2.09 -20.20 -19.20
N THR A 10 3.01 -21.12 -19.00
CA THR A 10 2.71 -22.53 -18.74
C THR A 10 2.85 -22.90 -17.27
N PHE A 11 3.49 -22.05 -16.46
CA PHE A 11 3.83 -22.32 -15.06
C PHE A 11 4.75 -23.54 -14.87
N GLN A 12 5.40 -24.00 -15.94
CA GLN A 12 6.37 -25.09 -15.88
C GLN A 12 7.69 -24.59 -15.33
N ILE A 13 8.35 -25.43 -14.52
CA ILE A 13 9.69 -25.13 -13.99
C ILE A 13 10.67 -25.05 -15.17
N LYS A 14 11.32 -23.90 -15.30
CA LYS A 14 12.39 -23.65 -16.28
C LYS A 14 13.77 -23.90 -15.70
N ASP A 15 13.96 -23.52 -14.43
CA ASP A 15 15.23 -23.65 -13.73
C ASP A 15 15.03 -23.66 -12.21
N HIS A 16 16.07 -24.11 -11.50
CA HIS A 16 16.13 -24.13 -10.05
C HIS A 16 17.56 -23.79 -9.59
N VAL A 17 17.69 -22.70 -8.83
CA VAL A 17 19.00 -22.12 -8.52
C VAL A 17 19.09 -21.68 -7.06
N ASN A 18 20.26 -21.88 -6.46
CA ASN A 18 20.54 -21.35 -5.13
C ASN A 18 20.79 -19.85 -5.17
N VAL A 19 20.18 -19.15 -4.21
CA VAL A 19 20.53 -17.75 -3.90
C VAL A 19 21.81 -17.75 -3.08
N SER A 20 22.76 -16.89 -3.45
CA SER A 20 23.99 -16.62 -2.71
C SER A 20 23.71 -15.82 -1.42
N ASP A 21 24.76 -15.30 -0.79
CA ASP A 21 24.65 -14.56 0.48
C ASP A 21 24.09 -13.13 0.31
N ALA A 22 23.93 -12.65 -0.94
CA ALA A 22 23.44 -11.32 -1.24
C ALA A 22 22.02 -11.37 -1.81
N PHE A 23 21.06 -10.85 -1.04
CA PHE A 23 19.68 -10.71 -1.49
C PHE A 23 18.95 -9.61 -0.72
N GLU A 24 17.87 -9.12 -1.31
CA GLU A 24 16.97 -8.16 -0.69
C GLU A 24 15.53 -8.54 -1.06
N ILE A 25 14.72 -8.89 -0.08
CA ILE A 25 13.29 -9.13 -0.29
C ILE A 25 12.54 -7.93 0.26
N LYS A 26 11.75 -7.29 -0.60
CA LYS A 26 10.92 -6.14 -0.25
C LYS A 26 9.47 -6.48 -0.54
N LEU A 27 8.67 -6.52 0.52
CA LEU A 27 7.23 -6.62 0.46
C LEU A 27 6.67 -5.24 0.80
N ASP A 28 5.93 -4.60 -0.11
CA ASP A 28 5.41 -3.25 0.14
C ASP A 28 4.02 -3.05 -0.50
N LEU A 29 3.12 -2.33 0.17
CA LEU A 29 1.77 -2.04 -0.33
C LEU A 29 1.67 -0.67 -1.01
N VAL A 30 2.57 0.25 -0.69
CA VAL A 30 2.46 1.67 -1.03
C VAL A 30 3.34 2.00 -2.24
N ILE A 31 4.54 1.42 -2.30
CA ILE A 31 5.51 1.69 -3.36
C ILE A 31 5.93 0.36 -3.96
N SER A 32 5.91 0.24 -5.29
CA SER A 32 6.57 -0.89 -5.96
C SER A 32 8.06 -0.83 -5.70
N GLN A 33 8.57 -1.87 -5.05
CA GLN A 33 10.00 -1.99 -4.82
C GLN A 33 10.49 -3.28 -5.45
N LYS A 34 11.69 -3.21 -6.03
CA LYS A 34 12.36 -4.39 -6.57
C LYS A 34 13.03 -5.16 -5.45
N SER A 35 12.71 -6.44 -5.37
CA SER A 35 13.48 -7.45 -4.65
C SER A 35 14.61 -7.95 -5.54
N THR A 36 15.77 -8.27 -4.97
CA THR A 36 16.94 -8.72 -5.71
C THR A 36 17.50 -10.01 -5.13
N PHE A 37 17.94 -10.90 -6.01
CA PHE A 37 18.54 -12.18 -5.65
C PHE A 37 19.82 -12.37 -6.44
N LYS A 38 20.98 -12.34 -5.77
CA LYS A 38 22.23 -12.74 -6.41
C LYS A 38 22.33 -14.26 -6.41
N LEU A 39 22.50 -14.84 -7.58
CA LEU A 39 22.56 -16.29 -7.77
C LEU A 39 23.98 -16.81 -7.55
N SER A 40 24.10 -18.07 -7.18
CA SER A 40 25.40 -18.76 -7.09
C SER A 40 25.98 -19.18 -8.45
N THR A 41 25.38 -18.74 -9.56
CA THR A 41 25.71 -19.12 -10.94
C THR A 41 25.79 -17.89 -11.83
N ILE A 42 26.50 -18.03 -12.94
CA ILE A 42 26.65 -17.02 -13.99
C ILE A 42 25.71 -17.25 -15.18
N THR A 43 24.92 -18.34 -15.18
CA THR A 43 23.92 -18.62 -16.22
C THR A 43 22.66 -19.21 -15.61
N VAL A 44 21.50 -18.86 -16.18
CA VAL A 44 20.18 -19.34 -15.75
C VAL A 44 19.21 -19.38 -16.93
N ASN A 45 18.33 -20.37 -16.98
CA ASN A 45 17.23 -20.40 -17.94
C ASN A 45 16.04 -19.57 -17.44
N ALA A 46 16.16 -18.25 -17.57
CA ALA A 46 15.15 -17.30 -17.16
C ALA A 46 14.93 -16.22 -18.24
N ALA A 47 13.71 -15.69 -18.29
CA ALA A 47 13.37 -14.55 -19.13
C ALA A 47 12.64 -13.48 -18.30
N ILE A 48 12.71 -12.23 -18.76
CA ILE A 48 11.91 -11.16 -18.20
C ILE A 48 10.43 -11.55 -18.26
N LYS A 49 9.72 -11.27 -17.17
CA LYS A 49 8.32 -11.64 -16.87
C LYS A 49 8.06 -13.10 -16.49
N ASP A 50 9.08 -13.96 -16.44
CA ASP A 50 8.92 -15.27 -15.79
C ASP A 50 8.60 -15.10 -14.30
N ILE A 51 8.01 -16.13 -13.72
CA ILE A 51 7.64 -16.14 -12.30
C ILE A 51 8.79 -16.74 -11.50
N VAL A 52 9.12 -16.13 -10.37
CA VAL A 52 10.00 -16.72 -9.38
C VAL A 52 9.21 -17.16 -8.16
N TYR A 53 9.56 -18.30 -7.63
CA TYR A 53 9.06 -18.78 -6.35
C TYR A 53 10.26 -19.05 -5.43
N LEU A 54 10.28 -18.36 -4.29
CA LEU A 54 11.24 -18.58 -3.22
C LEU A 54 10.49 -19.20 -2.05
N HIS A 55 10.84 -20.45 -1.74
CA HIS A 55 10.36 -21.14 -0.56
C HIS A 55 11.32 -20.91 0.61
N THR A 56 10.80 -20.45 1.74
CA THR A 56 11.55 -20.32 3.00
C THR A 56 10.76 -20.97 4.14
N SER A 57 11.41 -21.21 5.28
CA SER A 57 10.76 -21.79 6.46
C SER A 57 9.70 -20.88 7.07
N GLU A 58 9.83 -19.56 6.90
CA GLU A 58 8.98 -18.56 7.53
C GLU A 58 7.90 -18.04 6.58
N PHE A 59 8.22 -17.88 5.29
CA PHE A 59 7.25 -17.41 4.29
C PHE A 59 7.58 -17.85 2.86
N ASN A 60 6.61 -17.64 1.99
CA ASN A 60 6.73 -17.87 0.56
C ASN A 60 6.74 -16.53 -0.16
N TYR A 61 7.67 -16.35 -1.09
CA TYR A 61 7.71 -15.18 -1.97
C TYR A 61 7.42 -15.61 -3.41
N ILE A 62 6.50 -14.89 -4.06
CA ILE A 62 6.19 -15.05 -5.47
C ILE A 62 6.47 -13.72 -6.16
N GLY A 63 7.32 -13.74 -7.17
CA GLY A 63 7.72 -12.54 -7.89
C GLY A 63 7.66 -12.70 -9.40
N ILE A 64 7.73 -11.59 -10.11
CA ILE A 64 7.85 -11.50 -11.56
C ILE A 64 9.22 -10.91 -11.89
N ILE A 65 9.98 -11.58 -12.75
CA ILE A 65 11.31 -11.09 -13.17
C ILE A 65 11.16 -9.79 -13.96
N GLU A 66 11.86 -8.74 -13.53
CA GLU A 66 11.96 -7.46 -14.23
C GLU A 66 13.35 -7.20 -14.80
N SER A 67 14.40 -7.73 -14.19
CA SER A 67 15.76 -7.63 -14.69
C SER A 67 16.56 -8.90 -14.41
N ILE A 68 17.53 -9.17 -15.28
CA ILE A 68 18.56 -10.18 -15.13
C ILE A 68 19.86 -9.47 -15.49
N ASP A 69 20.67 -9.20 -14.49
CA ASP A 69 21.85 -8.36 -14.60
C ASP A 69 23.11 -9.21 -14.37
N ASP A 70 24.10 -9.08 -15.26
CA ASP A 70 25.41 -9.71 -15.11
C ASP A 70 26.29 -8.86 -14.17
N GLU A 71 26.70 -9.42 -13.03
CA GLU A 71 27.75 -8.86 -12.18
C GLU A 71 29.01 -9.73 -12.25
N ASP A 72 30.17 -9.15 -11.93
CA ASP A 72 31.49 -9.81 -12.03
C ASP A 72 31.56 -11.19 -11.32
N ASP A 73 30.76 -11.37 -10.25
CA ASP A 73 30.73 -12.58 -9.42
C ASP A 73 29.39 -13.34 -9.45
N GLY A 74 28.54 -13.12 -10.46
CA GLY A 74 27.28 -13.86 -10.61
C GLY A 74 26.13 -13.05 -11.20
N LEU A 75 25.02 -13.74 -11.47
CA LEU A 75 23.80 -13.10 -11.95
C LEU A 75 22.99 -12.50 -10.80
N VAL A 76 22.37 -11.35 -11.05
CA VAL A 76 21.37 -10.75 -10.15
C VAL A 76 20.02 -10.74 -10.83
N ILE A 77 19.03 -11.40 -10.22
CA ILE A 77 17.63 -11.34 -10.66
C ILE A 77 16.91 -10.25 -9.87
N GLY A 78 16.43 -9.22 -10.57
CA GLY A 78 15.52 -8.21 -10.05
C GLY A 78 14.07 -8.63 -10.28
N THR A 79 13.24 -8.56 -9.24
CA THR A 79 11.84 -9.00 -9.29
C THR A 79 10.91 -8.02 -8.58
N VAL A 80 9.65 -8.02 -8.97
CA VAL A 80 8.56 -7.35 -8.24
C VAL A 80 7.56 -8.39 -7.75
N GLU A 81 6.84 -8.12 -6.66
CA GLU A 81 5.83 -9.04 -6.11
C GLU A 81 4.78 -9.41 -7.16
N PHE A 82 4.30 -10.66 -7.16
CA PHE A 82 3.32 -11.13 -8.14
C PHE A 82 2.03 -10.30 -8.17
N LYS A 83 1.56 -9.84 -7.00
CA LYS A 83 0.43 -8.91 -6.87
C LYS A 83 0.55 -7.63 -7.71
N GLU A 84 1.75 -7.22 -8.15
CA GLU A 84 1.93 -6.06 -9.04
C GLU A 84 1.21 -6.23 -10.39
N MET A 85 0.87 -7.46 -10.78
CA MET A 85 -0.02 -7.68 -11.93
C MET A 85 -1.38 -6.97 -11.76
N LEU A 86 -1.85 -6.76 -10.52
CA LEU A 86 -3.10 -6.07 -10.20
C LEU A 86 -3.03 -4.56 -10.49
N LYS A 87 -1.90 -4.03 -10.95
CA LYS A 87 -1.80 -2.64 -11.47
C LYS A 87 -2.39 -2.46 -12.87
N LYS A 88 -3.07 -3.47 -13.41
CA LYS A 88 -3.90 -3.34 -14.61
C LYS A 88 -5.03 -2.34 -14.35
N SER A 89 -5.14 -1.33 -15.21
CA SER A 89 -6.24 -0.36 -15.20
C SER A 89 -7.52 -0.96 -15.75
N VAL A 90 -8.62 -0.75 -15.04
CA VAL A 90 -9.96 -1.24 -15.38
C VAL A 90 -10.99 -0.13 -15.22
N LYS A 91 -12.11 -0.24 -15.93
CA LYS A 91 -13.28 0.58 -15.63
C LYS A 91 -13.94 0.03 -14.37
N VAL A 92 -14.12 0.88 -13.37
CA VAL A 92 -14.77 0.52 -12.11
C VAL A 92 -16.21 1.01 -12.12
N ASN A 93 -17.11 0.24 -11.49
CA ASN A 93 -18.51 0.60 -11.35
C ASN A 93 -18.88 0.58 -9.87
N SER A 94 -19.78 1.47 -9.46
CA SER A 94 -20.31 1.48 -8.10
C SER A 94 -20.90 0.10 -7.76
N TYR A 95 -20.68 -0.34 -6.52
CA TYR A 95 -21.00 -1.70 -6.08
C TYR A 95 -21.55 -1.70 -4.66
N SER A 96 -22.59 -2.49 -4.40
CA SER A 96 -23.12 -2.74 -3.07
C SER A 96 -23.35 -4.24 -2.90
N GLY A 97 -22.71 -4.85 -1.92
CA GLY A 97 -22.76 -6.30 -1.73
C GLY A 97 -21.52 -6.86 -1.03
N ILE A 98 -21.22 -8.14 -1.28
CA ILE A 98 -20.05 -8.82 -0.71
C ILE A 98 -18.80 -8.37 -1.47
N LEU A 99 -17.88 -7.69 -0.77
CA LEU A 99 -16.70 -7.09 -1.40
C LEU A 99 -15.79 -8.12 -2.08
N ALA A 100 -15.72 -9.34 -1.56
CA ALA A 100 -14.95 -10.41 -2.20
C ALA A 100 -15.51 -10.82 -3.57
N ASP A 101 -16.83 -10.72 -3.78
CA ASP A 101 -17.43 -11.01 -5.08
C ASP A 101 -17.06 -9.95 -6.11
N TYR A 102 -17.03 -8.68 -5.68
CA TYR A 102 -16.60 -7.57 -6.54
C TYR A 102 -15.13 -7.71 -6.96
N ILE A 103 -14.25 -7.96 -6.00
CA ILE A 103 -12.82 -8.19 -6.25
C ILE A 103 -12.59 -9.38 -7.17
N GLU A 104 -13.23 -10.52 -6.88
CA GLU A 104 -13.14 -11.71 -7.72
C GLU A 104 -13.57 -11.41 -9.16
N THR A 105 -14.67 -10.69 -9.33
CA THR A 105 -15.19 -10.34 -10.66
C THR A 105 -14.16 -9.54 -11.47
N LEU A 106 -13.56 -8.49 -10.87
CA LEU A 106 -12.54 -7.68 -11.52
C LEU A 106 -11.32 -8.52 -11.92
N VAL A 107 -10.80 -9.33 -11.00
CA VAL A 107 -9.61 -10.16 -11.26
C VAL A 107 -9.91 -11.23 -12.32
N ARG A 108 -11.08 -11.86 -12.29
CA ARG A 108 -11.46 -12.88 -13.28
C ARG A 108 -11.59 -12.30 -14.67
N GLN A 109 -12.28 -11.16 -14.81
CA GLN A 109 -12.49 -10.52 -16.10
C GLN A 109 -11.16 -10.16 -16.78
N GLU A 110 -10.20 -9.64 -16.01
CA GLU A 110 -8.91 -9.21 -16.58
C GLU A 110 -7.91 -10.34 -16.79
N PHE A 111 -7.86 -11.34 -15.89
CA PHE A 111 -6.76 -12.31 -15.87
C PHE A 111 -7.16 -13.76 -16.08
N VAL A 112 -8.45 -14.12 -16.07
CA VAL A 112 -8.88 -15.53 -16.14
C VAL A 112 -9.79 -15.79 -17.33
N THR A 113 -10.75 -14.89 -17.57
CA THR A 113 -11.77 -15.01 -18.61
C THR A 113 -11.77 -13.80 -19.54
N ASN A 114 -10.60 -13.22 -19.77
CA ASN A 114 -10.41 -12.13 -20.73
C ASN A 114 -10.61 -12.66 -22.16
N ASP A 115 -11.22 -11.84 -23.01
CA ASP A 115 -11.44 -12.16 -24.43
C ASP A 115 -10.11 -12.31 -25.19
N ASP A 116 -9.07 -11.55 -24.81
CA ASP A 116 -7.71 -11.82 -25.26
C ASP A 116 -7.10 -12.96 -24.44
N ASN A 117 -7.19 -14.17 -25.00
CA ASN A 117 -6.61 -15.38 -24.42
C ASN A 117 -5.11 -15.29 -24.10
N LYS A 118 -4.36 -14.36 -24.72
CA LYS A 118 -2.95 -14.15 -24.39
C LYS A 118 -2.77 -13.35 -23.10
N GLU A 119 -3.79 -12.65 -22.60
CA GLU A 119 -3.76 -11.97 -21.30
C GLU A 119 -4.15 -12.92 -20.16
N ASN A 120 -4.88 -14.00 -20.45
CA ASN A 120 -5.27 -14.99 -19.45
C ASN A 120 -4.08 -15.70 -18.79
N ILE A 121 -4.20 -15.88 -17.48
CA ILE A 121 -3.28 -16.59 -16.59
C ILE A 121 -3.98 -17.89 -16.17
N THR A 122 -3.76 -18.95 -16.94
CA THR A 122 -4.49 -20.23 -16.81
C THR A 122 -4.24 -20.97 -15.50
N TYR A 123 -3.13 -20.66 -14.82
CA TYR A 123 -2.75 -21.21 -13.53
C TYR A 123 -3.14 -20.31 -12.34
N LEU A 124 -3.86 -19.21 -12.59
CA LEU A 124 -4.39 -18.34 -11.55
C LEU A 124 -5.74 -18.85 -11.06
N SER A 125 -5.87 -18.97 -9.75
CA SER A 125 -7.11 -19.31 -9.07
C SER A 125 -7.44 -18.26 -8.01
N ILE A 126 -8.71 -18.15 -7.65
CA ILE A 126 -9.20 -17.15 -6.68
C ILE A 126 -10.06 -17.88 -5.65
N SER A 127 -9.83 -17.60 -4.37
CA SER A 127 -10.61 -18.07 -3.22
C SER A 127 -11.21 -16.88 -2.48
N LYS A 128 -12.48 -17.00 -2.09
CA LYS A 128 -13.19 -16.02 -1.26
C LYS A 128 -13.35 -16.56 0.14
N GLU A 129 -12.72 -15.89 1.10
CA GLU A 129 -12.69 -16.31 2.51
C GLU A 129 -13.30 -15.24 3.42
N THR A 130 -13.99 -14.28 2.84
CA THR A 130 -14.77 -13.26 3.54
C THR A 130 -16.13 -13.05 2.91
N SER A 131 -17.11 -12.75 3.76
CA SER A 131 -18.47 -12.36 3.39
C SER A 131 -18.77 -10.92 3.80
N LYS A 132 -17.75 -10.05 3.91
CA LYS A 132 -17.91 -8.69 4.38
C LYS A 132 -18.68 -7.85 3.36
N LEU A 133 -19.78 -7.25 3.82
CA LEU A 133 -20.59 -6.33 3.03
C LEU A 133 -19.95 -4.94 3.01
N GLY A 134 -20.06 -4.27 1.87
CA GLY A 134 -19.64 -2.89 1.72
C GLY A 134 -20.26 -2.22 0.51
N GLU A 135 -20.09 -0.91 0.47
CA GLU A 135 -20.61 -0.03 -0.58
C GLU A 135 -19.45 0.79 -1.15
N LEU A 136 -19.29 0.73 -2.46
CA LEU A 136 -18.27 1.45 -3.22
C LEU A 136 -18.99 2.36 -4.20
N ALA A 137 -18.62 3.64 -4.17
CA ALA A 137 -19.20 4.65 -5.03
C ALA A 137 -18.10 5.24 -5.90
N PHE A 138 -18.28 5.12 -7.22
CA PHE A 138 -17.40 5.67 -8.23
C PHE A 138 -18.18 6.58 -9.18
N GLU A 139 -17.48 7.54 -9.78
CA GLU A 139 -18.05 8.33 -10.88
C GLU A 139 -18.23 7.46 -12.12
N ASP A 140 -19.16 7.85 -12.99
CA ASP A 140 -19.34 7.18 -14.27
C ASP A 140 -18.05 7.20 -15.08
N ASP A 141 -17.76 6.09 -15.76
CA ASP A 141 -16.55 5.89 -16.57
C ASP A 141 -15.23 6.01 -15.80
N LYS A 142 -15.26 5.93 -14.46
CA LYS A 142 -14.05 5.97 -13.65
C LYS A 142 -13.12 4.81 -14.02
N ILE A 143 -11.86 5.14 -14.30
CA ILE A 143 -10.77 4.18 -14.51
C ILE A 143 -9.86 4.21 -13.29
N MET A 144 -9.57 3.04 -12.75
CA MET A 144 -8.63 2.80 -11.65
C MET A 144 -7.91 1.49 -11.89
N THR A 145 -6.75 1.31 -11.28
CA THR A 145 -6.11 -0.01 -11.20
C THR A 145 -6.84 -0.92 -10.21
N ILE A 146 -6.81 -2.23 -10.43
CA ILE A 146 -7.36 -3.19 -9.46
C ILE A 146 -6.67 -3.01 -8.10
N HIS A 147 -5.37 -2.70 -8.09
CA HIS A 147 -4.60 -2.37 -6.88
C HIS A 147 -5.20 -1.18 -6.10
N GLU A 148 -5.54 -0.08 -6.75
CA GLU A 148 -6.17 1.08 -6.09
C GLU A 148 -7.56 0.75 -5.52
N VAL A 149 -8.33 -0.10 -6.22
CA VAL A 149 -9.62 -0.59 -5.71
C VAL A 149 -9.41 -1.45 -4.46
N MET A 150 -8.44 -2.35 -4.49
CA MET A 150 -8.07 -3.19 -3.36
C MET A 150 -7.61 -2.35 -2.16
N GLU A 151 -6.82 -1.31 -2.41
CA GLU A 151 -6.36 -0.38 -1.39
C GLU A 151 -7.54 0.35 -0.73
N LEU A 152 -8.49 0.87 -1.51
CA LEU A 152 -9.71 1.50 -1.01
C LEU A 152 -10.54 0.53 -0.15
N ILE A 153 -10.73 -0.70 -0.64
CA ILE A 153 -11.49 -1.75 0.06
C ILE A 153 -10.78 -2.15 1.36
N SER A 154 -9.47 -2.31 1.35
CA SER A 154 -8.67 -2.66 2.52
C SER A 154 -8.76 -1.59 3.61
N LYS A 155 -8.63 -0.31 3.24
CA LYS A 155 -8.73 0.81 4.20
C LYS A 155 -10.13 0.97 4.79
N SER A 156 -11.14 0.87 3.94
CA SER A 156 -12.53 1.16 4.33
C SER A 156 -13.18 -0.02 5.07
N TYR A 157 -12.82 -1.25 4.68
CA TYR A 157 -13.51 -2.46 5.12
C TYR A 157 -12.60 -3.53 5.69
N GLY A 158 -11.26 -3.40 5.67
CA GLY A 158 -10.36 -4.43 6.19
C GLY A 158 -10.48 -5.76 5.46
N VAL A 159 -10.57 -5.71 4.13
CA VAL A 159 -10.53 -6.87 3.23
C VAL A 159 -9.26 -6.78 2.39
N ASN A 160 -8.49 -7.87 2.29
CA ASN A 160 -7.19 -7.89 1.62
C ASN A 160 -7.01 -9.15 0.76
N ILE A 161 -6.01 -9.15 -0.13
CA ILE A 161 -5.59 -10.32 -0.91
C ILE A 161 -4.27 -10.85 -0.37
N LYS A 162 -4.19 -12.17 -0.17
CA LYS A 162 -2.93 -12.91 -0.01
C LYS A 162 -2.70 -13.79 -1.23
N GLU A 163 -1.44 -13.97 -1.60
CA GLU A 163 -1.02 -14.86 -2.67
C GLU A 163 -0.38 -16.12 -2.10
N GLU A 164 -0.71 -17.27 -2.69
CA GLU A 164 -0.23 -18.58 -2.24
C GLU A 164 0.09 -19.45 -3.44
N ILE A 165 1.18 -20.21 -3.37
CA ILE A 165 1.50 -21.24 -4.35
C ILE A 165 0.63 -22.48 -4.08
N VAL A 166 0.02 -23.02 -5.13
CA VAL A 166 -0.73 -24.27 -5.04
C VAL A 166 0.22 -25.42 -5.36
N ILE A 167 0.43 -26.30 -4.36
CA ILE A 167 1.23 -27.53 -4.50
C ILE A 167 0.29 -28.72 -4.42
N GLN A 168 0.31 -29.58 -5.43
CA GLN A 168 -0.42 -30.85 -5.43
C GLN A 168 0.55 -32.00 -5.64
N ASN A 169 0.60 -32.94 -4.68
CA ASN A 169 1.51 -34.09 -4.71
C ASN A 169 2.99 -33.72 -4.96
N GLY A 170 3.44 -32.60 -4.38
CA GLY A 170 4.82 -32.09 -4.55
C GLY A 170 5.07 -31.33 -5.85
N VAL A 171 4.05 -31.11 -6.68
CA VAL A 171 4.16 -30.37 -7.95
C VAL A 171 3.53 -28.98 -7.80
N LEU A 172 4.24 -27.96 -8.27
CA LEU A 172 3.71 -26.60 -8.40
C LEU A 172 2.67 -26.57 -9.52
N VAL A 173 1.40 -26.30 -9.20
CA VAL A 173 0.29 -26.35 -10.18
C VAL A 173 -0.33 -24.98 -10.47
N GLY A 174 -0.11 -23.98 -9.63
CA GLY A 174 -0.59 -22.63 -9.90
C GLY A 174 -0.42 -21.66 -8.74
N ILE A 175 -1.08 -20.52 -8.85
CA ILE A 175 -1.12 -19.46 -7.85
C ILE A 175 -2.58 -19.25 -7.43
N LEU A 176 -2.80 -19.11 -6.13
CA LEU A 176 -4.09 -18.83 -5.51
C LEU A 176 -4.08 -17.42 -4.92
N LEU A 177 -5.01 -16.57 -5.36
CA LEU A 177 -5.32 -15.31 -4.69
C LEU A 177 -6.45 -15.55 -3.70
N ARG A 178 -6.16 -15.34 -2.42
CA ARG A 178 -7.09 -15.52 -1.31
C ARG A 178 -7.60 -14.16 -0.86
N ILE A 179 -8.88 -13.89 -1.07
CA ILE A 179 -9.54 -12.66 -0.60
C ILE A 179 -10.02 -12.91 0.82
N ILE A 180 -9.35 -12.30 1.80
CA ILE A 180 -9.49 -12.57 3.22
C ILE A 180 -9.92 -11.31 4.00
N ASN A 181 -10.41 -11.50 5.22
CA ASN A 181 -10.50 -10.42 6.19
C ASN A 181 -9.14 -10.14 6.82
N VAL A 182 -8.82 -8.86 6.99
CA VAL A 182 -7.70 -8.44 7.82
C VAL A 182 -8.05 -8.71 9.29
N SER A 183 -7.14 -9.39 9.99
CA SER A 183 -7.27 -9.68 11.43
C SER A 183 -7.30 -8.37 12.22
N GLN A 184 -8.14 -8.25 13.25
CA GLN A 184 -8.11 -7.06 14.12
C GLN A 184 -6.73 -6.85 14.73
N GLY A 185 -6.31 -5.59 14.72
CA GLY A 185 -4.92 -5.20 14.77
C GLY A 185 -4.16 -5.53 16.05
N VAL A 186 -2.92 -5.97 15.87
CA VAL A 186 -1.99 -6.18 16.98
C VAL A 186 -1.75 -4.84 17.67
N LYS A 187 -1.93 -4.82 19.00
CA LYS A 187 -1.58 -3.66 19.82
C LYS A 187 -0.12 -3.77 20.24
N LEU A 188 0.71 -2.87 19.75
CA LEU A 188 2.14 -2.85 19.98
C LEU A 188 2.50 -1.70 20.93
N LYS A 189 3.09 -2.02 22.07
CA LYS A 189 3.68 -1.03 22.98
C LYS A 189 5.16 -0.91 22.68
N GLY A 190 5.53 0.00 21.78
CA GLY A 190 6.89 0.16 21.25
C GLY A 190 7.96 0.30 22.33
N ASP A 191 7.62 0.93 23.45
CA ASP A 191 8.49 1.10 24.63
C ASP A 191 8.80 -0.23 25.36
N GLN A 192 7.99 -1.26 25.16
CA GLN A 192 8.13 -2.58 25.80
C GLN A 192 8.65 -3.66 24.84
N LEU A 193 8.86 -3.31 23.58
CA LEU A 193 9.16 -4.28 22.51
C LEU A 193 10.65 -4.39 22.19
N ALA A 194 11.53 -3.62 22.85
CA ALA A 194 12.98 -3.64 22.62
C ALA A 194 13.35 -3.58 21.12
N LEU A 195 12.67 -2.70 20.38
CA LEU A 195 12.81 -2.56 18.93
C LEU A 195 14.18 -1.97 18.58
N ALA A 196 14.87 -2.56 17.61
CA ALA A 196 16.10 -2.01 17.04
C ALA A 196 15.78 -0.99 15.95
N ASP A 197 16.66 0.00 15.76
CA ASP A 197 16.58 1.00 14.69
C ASP A 197 15.21 1.70 14.55
N LEU A 198 14.51 1.91 15.67
CA LEU A 198 13.20 2.56 15.67
C LEU A 198 13.33 4.01 15.22
N VAL A 199 12.70 4.32 14.08
CA VAL A 199 12.57 5.67 13.54
C VAL A 199 11.09 5.96 13.35
N ILE A 200 10.66 7.13 13.86
CA ILE A 200 9.29 7.63 13.69
C ILE A 200 9.39 8.97 12.99
N ASN A 201 8.87 9.03 11.77
CA ASN A 201 8.71 10.27 11.01
C ASN A 201 7.22 10.60 10.97
N ASP A 202 6.85 11.62 11.73
CA ASP A 202 5.55 12.27 11.60
C ASP A 202 5.59 13.20 10.39
N THR A 203 4.48 13.31 9.67
CA THR A 203 4.37 14.37 8.67
C THR A 203 4.08 15.70 9.36
N THR A 204 4.48 16.79 8.71
CA THR A 204 4.05 18.14 9.10
C THR A 204 2.69 18.51 8.51
N GLU A 205 2.10 17.66 7.66
CA GLU A 205 0.76 17.86 7.11
C GLU A 205 -0.26 17.58 8.22
N THR A 206 -1.12 18.56 8.47
CA THR A 206 -2.16 18.43 9.48
C THR A 206 -3.19 17.38 9.04
N SER A 207 -3.37 16.34 9.85
CA SER A 207 -4.40 15.31 9.63
C SER A 207 -5.78 15.93 9.50
N VAL A 208 -6.28 16.02 8.26
CA VAL A 208 -7.63 16.49 7.93
C VAL A 208 -8.68 15.59 8.60
N ASN A 209 -9.40 16.14 9.56
CA ASN A 209 -10.44 15.43 10.32
C ASN A 209 -11.84 15.99 10.06
N LYS A 210 -11.97 16.89 9.09
CA LYS A 210 -13.22 17.47 8.62
C LYS A 210 -13.16 17.72 7.11
N VAL A 211 -14.19 17.31 6.37
CA VAL A 211 -14.37 17.69 4.96
C VAL A 211 -15.70 18.43 4.79
N ILE A 212 -15.65 19.50 3.99
CA ILE A 212 -16.80 20.33 3.64
C ILE A 212 -17.00 20.22 2.13
N TYR A 213 -18.17 19.76 1.72
CA TYR A 213 -18.61 19.70 0.32
C TYR A 213 -19.56 20.84 0.02
N TYR A 214 -19.13 21.75 -0.84
CA TYR A 214 -19.93 22.83 -1.37
C TYR A 214 -20.58 22.40 -2.70
N PRO A 215 -21.88 22.64 -2.91
CA PRO A 215 -22.50 22.36 -4.20
C PRO A 215 -21.87 23.27 -5.27
N LYS A 216 -21.69 22.74 -6.49
CA LYS A 216 -21.33 23.60 -7.61
C LYS A 216 -22.49 24.54 -7.95
N SER A 217 -22.18 25.70 -8.51
CA SER A 217 -23.19 26.69 -8.93
C SER A 217 -24.13 26.18 -10.03
N GLU A 218 -23.74 25.11 -10.73
CA GLU A 218 -24.52 24.46 -11.78
C GLU A 218 -25.52 23.42 -11.26
N ASN A 219 -25.47 23.06 -9.97
CA ASN A 219 -26.41 22.12 -9.36
C ASN A 219 -27.83 22.70 -9.34
N VAL A 220 -28.80 21.85 -9.65
CA VAL A 220 -30.23 22.18 -9.68
C VAL A 220 -30.99 21.41 -8.61
N ILE A 221 -30.53 20.22 -8.24
CA ILE A 221 -31.22 19.30 -7.32
C ILE A 221 -30.65 19.41 -5.90
N HIS A 222 -29.32 19.35 -5.77
CA HIS A 222 -28.61 19.28 -4.49
C HIS A 222 -27.78 20.54 -4.26
N MET A 223 -28.32 21.45 -3.44
CA MET A 223 -27.76 22.77 -3.15
C MET A 223 -27.30 22.95 -1.69
N ASP A 224 -27.34 21.89 -0.90
CA ASP A 224 -26.94 21.97 0.50
C ASP A 224 -25.44 21.75 0.67
N ILE A 225 -24.82 22.47 1.59
CA ILE A 225 -23.47 22.17 2.05
C ILE A 225 -23.53 20.89 2.90
N LYS A 226 -22.66 19.93 2.61
CA LYS A 226 -22.51 18.71 3.40
C LYS A 226 -21.18 18.71 4.15
N ILE A 227 -21.20 18.30 5.40
CA ILE A 227 -20.03 18.29 6.28
C ILE A 227 -19.89 16.90 6.90
N TYR A 228 -18.69 16.36 6.83
CA TYR A 228 -18.35 15.07 7.43
C TYR A 228 -17.16 15.22 8.37
N TYR A 229 -17.16 14.44 9.45
CA TYR A 229 -16.18 14.46 10.51
C TYR A 229 -15.59 13.06 10.72
N LEU A 230 -14.27 12.99 10.88
CA LEU A 230 -13.61 11.78 11.34
C LEU A 230 -13.75 11.67 12.86
N LEU A 231 -14.04 10.47 13.35
CA LEU A 231 -14.11 10.15 14.77
C LEU A 231 -12.83 9.45 15.24
N LEU A 232 -12.57 9.50 16.55
CA LEU A 232 -11.40 8.87 17.18
C LEU A 232 -11.37 7.34 17.01
N ASP A 233 -12.51 6.71 16.72
CA ASP A 233 -12.60 5.28 16.41
C ASP A 233 -12.39 4.97 14.91
N GLY A 234 -12.20 6.01 14.08
CA GLY A 234 -12.00 5.89 12.64
C GLY A 234 -13.27 5.91 11.80
N THR A 235 -14.45 5.98 12.41
CA THR A 235 -15.71 6.11 11.67
C THR A 235 -15.95 7.56 11.23
N VAL A 236 -16.81 7.75 10.24
CA VAL A 236 -17.17 9.07 9.72
C VAL A 236 -18.62 9.38 10.07
N THR A 237 -18.86 10.60 10.57
CA THR A 237 -20.20 11.07 10.96
C THR A 237 -20.51 12.45 10.37
N GLN A 238 -21.80 12.81 10.34
CA GLN A 238 -22.26 14.17 10.10
C GLN A 238 -22.64 14.90 11.40
N ASP A 239 -22.62 14.21 12.55
CA ASP A 239 -22.94 14.79 13.85
C ASP A 239 -21.80 15.68 14.36
N LEU A 240 -22.05 17.00 14.36
CA LEU A 240 -21.12 18.02 14.85
C LEU A 240 -20.76 17.85 16.33
N THR A 241 -21.64 17.24 17.12
CA THR A 241 -21.54 17.13 18.59
C THR A 241 -21.10 15.76 19.08
N HIS A 242 -20.71 14.87 18.17
CA HIS A 242 -20.37 13.50 18.52
C HIS A 242 -19.23 13.43 19.56
N PRO A 243 -19.33 12.62 20.63
CA PRO A 243 -18.37 12.62 21.74
C PRO A 243 -16.95 12.19 21.34
N LEU A 244 -16.82 11.41 20.26
CA LEU A 244 -15.53 10.95 19.72
C LEU A 244 -14.93 11.93 18.70
N ARG A 245 -15.34 13.20 18.69
CA ARG A 245 -14.78 14.21 17.79
C ARG A 245 -13.39 14.65 18.21
N PHE A 246 -12.53 14.88 17.22
CA PHE A 246 -11.26 15.57 17.43
C PHE A 246 -11.50 16.99 17.94
N THR A 247 -10.73 17.38 18.96
CA THR A 247 -10.74 18.72 19.56
C THR A 247 -10.10 19.75 18.64
N ASP A 248 -8.95 19.42 18.07
CA ASP A 248 -8.26 20.26 17.09
C ASP A 248 -8.77 19.95 15.70
N VAL A 249 -9.39 20.93 15.03
CA VAL A 249 -10.06 20.73 13.74
C VAL A 249 -9.17 21.19 12.60
N GLN A 250 -8.95 20.31 11.63
CA GLN A 250 -8.24 20.59 10.40
C GLN A 250 -9.14 20.20 9.23
N SER A 251 -9.52 21.18 8.41
CA SER A 251 -10.58 21.01 7.42
C SER A 251 -10.14 21.23 5.99
N VAL A 252 -10.63 20.37 5.09
CA VAL A 252 -10.53 20.58 3.65
C VAL A 252 -11.91 20.92 3.07
N ALA A 253 -11.92 21.75 2.03
CA ALA A 253 -13.12 22.13 1.29
C ALA A 253 -13.03 21.56 -0.14
N LYS A 254 -14.13 20.97 -0.62
CA LYS A 254 -14.27 20.44 -1.97
C LYS A 254 -15.62 20.85 -2.55
N THR A 255 -15.76 20.74 -3.87
CA THR A 255 -17.04 20.95 -4.56
C THR A 255 -17.65 19.62 -5.01
N TYR A 256 -18.96 19.59 -5.24
CA TYR A 256 -19.66 18.41 -5.76
C TYR A 256 -20.77 18.78 -6.76
N GLY A 257 -20.95 17.95 -7.79
CA GLY A 257 -22.06 18.05 -8.75
C GLY A 257 -23.30 17.28 -8.28
N ASP A 258 -24.48 17.55 -8.87
CA ASP A 258 -25.72 16.83 -8.52
C ASP A 258 -25.55 15.30 -8.59
N ASN A 259 -24.86 14.80 -9.61
CA ASN A 259 -24.60 13.36 -9.80
C ASN A 259 -23.65 12.76 -8.74
N ASP A 260 -22.90 13.59 -8.01
CA ASP A 260 -21.97 13.14 -6.98
C ASP A 260 -22.65 12.95 -5.61
N PHE A 261 -23.88 13.46 -5.43
CA PHE A 261 -24.49 13.65 -4.11
C PHE A 261 -24.56 12.37 -3.28
N ASP A 262 -25.01 11.27 -3.89
CA ASP A 262 -25.15 9.98 -3.22
C ASP A 262 -23.79 9.35 -2.87
N THR A 263 -22.71 9.79 -3.54
CA THR A 263 -21.35 9.27 -3.33
C THR A 263 -20.55 10.06 -2.27
N LEU A 264 -21.11 11.17 -1.76
CA LEU A 264 -20.39 12.11 -0.90
C LEU A 264 -19.87 11.47 0.39
N PHE A 265 -20.62 10.54 0.99
CA PHE A 265 -20.19 9.86 2.20
C PHE A 265 -18.96 8.98 1.96
N SER A 266 -18.97 8.20 0.88
CA SER A 266 -17.82 7.36 0.49
C SER A 266 -16.60 8.20 0.10
N LYS A 267 -16.82 9.32 -0.64
CA LYS A 267 -15.76 10.29 -0.95
C LYS A 267 -15.18 10.90 0.34
N ALA A 268 -16.01 11.21 1.33
CA ALA A 268 -15.57 11.71 2.63
C ALA A 268 -14.77 10.66 3.42
N GLN A 269 -15.20 9.39 3.42
CA GLN A 269 -14.46 8.30 4.07
C GLN A 269 -13.06 8.16 3.50
N SER A 270 -12.92 8.18 2.17
CA SER A 270 -11.60 8.10 1.52
C SER A 270 -10.72 9.28 1.92
N GLU A 271 -11.25 10.51 1.88
CA GLU A 271 -10.48 11.72 2.21
C GLU A 271 -9.99 11.71 3.66
N LEU A 272 -10.87 11.34 4.59
CA LEU A 272 -10.60 11.38 6.02
C LEU A 272 -9.72 10.21 6.47
N SER A 273 -9.80 9.05 5.80
CA SER A 273 -9.02 7.85 6.18
C SER A 273 -7.53 7.97 5.87
N ILE A 274 -7.13 8.76 4.86
CA ILE A 274 -5.72 9.03 4.49
C ILE A 274 -4.93 9.60 5.68
N THR A 275 -5.61 10.22 6.65
CA THR A 275 -4.96 10.97 7.73
C THR A 275 -4.55 10.12 8.93
N ARG A 276 -5.06 8.89 9.05
CA ARG A 276 -4.70 7.95 10.14
C ARG A 276 -3.33 7.33 9.92
N THR A 277 -2.97 7.06 8.67
CA THR A 277 -1.71 6.40 8.27
C THR A 277 -0.63 7.40 7.84
N ASN A 278 -0.85 8.71 8.05
CA ASN A 278 0.08 9.77 7.65
C ASN A 278 1.25 9.88 8.64
N HIS A 279 2.05 8.83 8.70
CA HIS A 279 3.31 8.74 9.41
C HIS A 279 4.13 7.61 8.80
N GLN A 280 5.42 7.59 9.10
CA GLN A 280 6.29 6.49 8.77
C GLN A 280 6.97 6.01 10.05
N ILE A 281 6.64 4.79 10.48
CA ILE A 281 7.33 4.15 11.61
C ILE A 281 8.12 2.97 11.04
N THR A 282 9.43 2.98 11.18
CA THR A 282 10.28 1.85 10.77
C THR A 282 11.05 1.31 11.95
N PHE A 283 11.13 -0.01 12.07
CA PHE A 283 11.95 -0.66 13.09
C PHE A 283 12.37 -2.05 12.64
N THR A 284 13.45 -2.55 13.23
CA THR A 284 13.97 -3.89 12.97
C THR A 284 13.54 -4.84 14.08
N VAL A 285 13.05 -6.03 13.70
CA VAL A 285 12.74 -7.13 14.62
C VAL A 285 13.42 -8.42 14.17
N ASN A 286 13.78 -9.26 15.13
CA ASN A 286 14.15 -10.63 14.84
C ASN A 286 12.91 -11.45 14.53
N ILE A 287 13.05 -12.46 13.68
CA ILE A 287 11.92 -13.31 13.28
C ILE A 287 11.40 -14.20 14.43
N ASP A 288 12.26 -14.49 15.42
CA ASP A 288 11.94 -15.25 16.63
C ASP A 288 11.35 -14.37 17.76
N HIS A 289 11.03 -13.10 17.47
CA HIS A 289 10.53 -12.18 18.46
C HIS A 289 9.16 -12.64 19.01
N LYS A 290 9.05 -12.78 20.34
CA LYS A 290 7.90 -13.42 20.99
C LYS A 290 6.54 -12.73 20.74
N ILE A 291 6.55 -11.40 20.63
CA ILE A 291 5.34 -10.59 20.46
C ILE A 291 5.05 -10.31 18.98
N ILE A 292 6.01 -9.72 18.26
CA ILE A 292 5.93 -9.50 16.81
C ILE A 292 6.41 -10.75 16.08
N ARG A 293 5.47 -11.61 15.66
CA ARG A 293 5.75 -12.82 14.86
C ARG A 293 5.31 -12.55 13.42
N VAL A 294 6.29 -12.20 12.60
CA VAL A 294 6.10 -11.83 11.20
C VAL A 294 5.48 -13.00 10.44
N PHE A 295 4.48 -12.72 9.60
CA PHE A 295 3.68 -13.70 8.85
C PHE A 295 2.77 -14.64 9.67
N ASP A 296 2.83 -14.54 11.00
CA ASP A 296 1.85 -15.17 11.90
C ASP A 296 0.83 -14.12 12.37
N ASN A 297 1.24 -13.24 13.28
CA ASN A 297 0.37 -12.20 13.82
C ASN A 297 0.63 -10.80 13.27
N VAL A 298 1.71 -10.60 12.52
CA VAL A 298 2.01 -9.33 11.83
C VAL A 298 2.26 -9.63 10.37
N ASN A 299 1.25 -9.33 9.54
CA ASN A 299 1.28 -9.51 8.09
C ASN A 299 1.22 -8.15 7.39
N LEU A 300 1.67 -8.13 6.14
CA LEU A 300 1.48 -6.99 5.26
C LEU A 300 -0.02 -6.66 5.14
N GLY A 301 -0.38 -5.39 5.36
CA GLY A 301 -1.77 -4.91 5.35
C GLY A 301 -2.53 -5.05 6.66
N ASP A 302 -1.94 -5.66 7.70
CA ASP A 302 -2.56 -5.71 9.02
C ASP A 302 -2.62 -4.32 9.66
N PHE A 303 -3.77 -3.99 10.26
CA PHE A 303 -3.89 -2.81 11.11
C PHE A 303 -3.07 -3.00 12.39
N ILE A 304 -2.45 -1.95 12.89
CA ILE A 304 -1.66 -1.97 14.12
C ILE A 304 -1.96 -0.72 14.94
N GLU A 305 -2.30 -0.90 16.21
CA GLU A 305 -2.29 0.19 17.19
C GLU A 305 -0.89 0.24 17.80
N PHE A 306 -0.05 1.17 17.36
CA PHE A 306 1.30 1.36 17.86
C PHE A 306 1.33 2.48 18.90
N ARG A 307 1.76 2.16 20.12
CA ARG A 307 1.89 3.11 21.22
C ARG A 307 3.35 3.31 21.56
N PHE A 308 3.81 4.55 21.56
CA PHE A 308 5.18 4.87 21.92
C PHE A 308 5.26 6.19 22.70
N LYS A 309 5.89 6.16 23.87
CA LYS A 309 6.07 7.33 24.76
C LYS A 309 4.78 8.14 24.98
N GLY A 310 3.66 7.45 25.15
CA GLY A 310 2.34 8.06 25.40
C GLY A 310 1.60 8.54 24.15
N LYS A 311 2.23 8.56 22.97
CA LYS A 311 1.53 8.83 21.69
C LYS A 311 0.96 7.52 21.12
N LEU A 312 -0.24 7.63 20.56
CA LEU A 312 -0.96 6.53 19.92
C LEU A 312 -0.93 6.74 18.40
N TYR A 313 -0.63 5.68 17.67
CA TYR A 313 -0.60 5.65 16.21
C TYR A 313 -1.51 4.51 15.74
N ASP A 314 -2.57 4.85 15.02
CA ASP A 314 -3.33 3.87 14.26
C ASP A 314 -2.66 3.70 12.90
N SER A 315 -2.13 2.51 12.63
CA SER A 315 -1.29 2.29 11.46
C SER A 315 -1.64 1.01 10.72
N ILE A 316 -0.96 0.79 9.61
CA ILE A 316 -1.04 -0.41 8.79
C ILE A 316 0.40 -0.86 8.54
N VAL A 317 0.65 -2.17 8.55
CA VAL A 317 1.92 -2.73 8.08
C VAL A 317 2.01 -2.52 6.57
N THR A 318 2.78 -1.54 6.13
CA THR A 318 2.90 -1.19 4.72
C THR A 318 4.15 -1.72 4.06
N GLY A 319 5.14 -2.18 4.84
CA GLY A 319 6.33 -2.81 4.29
C GLY A 319 7.01 -3.80 5.23
N ILE A 320 7.57 -4.87 4.66
CA ILE A 320 8.45 -5.82 5.33
C ILE A 320 9.66 -6.04 4.43
N LYS A 321 10.86 -5.84 4.97
CA LYS A 321 12.11 -5.96 4.20
C LYS A 321 13.08 -6.92 4.89
N PHE A 322 13.64 -7.85 4.11
CA PHE A 322 14.76 -8.70 4.48
C PHE A 322 15.99 -8.33 3.65
N GLN A 323 17.18 -8.42 4.25
CA GLN A 323 18.43 -8.11 3.57
C GLN A 323 19.52 -9.07 4.03
N ASN A 324 20.08 -9.83 3.09
CA ASN A 324 21.16 -10.82 3.23
C ASN A 324 20.94 -11.96 4.24
N GLN A 325 19.94 -11.87 5.13
CA GLN A 325 19.59 -12.90 6.09
C GLN A 325 18.09 -12.88 6.38
N MET A 326 17.56 -14.04 6.79
CA MET A 326 16.15 -14.24 7.18
C MET A 326 15.91 -14.13 8.69
N LEU A 327 16.96 -13.88 9.47
CA LEU A 327 16.91 -13.85 10.93
C LEU A 327 16.23 -12.59 11.49
N SER A 328 16.26 -11.50 10.74
CA SER A 328 15.64 -10.23 11.10
C SER A 328 15.04 -9.55 9.88
N CYS A 329 14.03 -8.72 10.11
CA CYS A 329 13.42 -7.90 9.08
C CYS A 329 13.15 -6.49 9.58
N GLN A 330 13.13 -5.55 8.64
CA GLN A 330 12.66 -4.21 8.88
C GLN A 330 11.17 -4.14 8.56
N ILE A 331 10.38 -3.72 9.53
CA ILE A 331 8.95 -3.45 9.38
C ILE A 331 8.75 -1.96 9.17
N THR A 332 7.88 -1.60 8.23
CA THR A 332 7.38 -0.24 8.04
C THR A 332 5.88 -0.19 8.33
N LEU A 333 5.48 0.76 9.16
CA LEU A 333 4.09 1.11 9.42
C LEU A 333 3.78 2.49 8.84
N GLY A 334 2.57 2.62 8.31
CA GLY A 334 2.03 3.87 7.78
C GLY A 334 2.38 4.11 6.31
N GLU A 335 1.67 5.05 5.70
CA GLU A 335 1.66 5.27 4.25
C GLU A 335 2.50 6.46 3.84
N TYR A 336 2.82 7.35 4.78
CA TYR A 336 3.73 8.43 4.49
C TYR A 336 5.12 7.87 4.19
N ARG A 337 5.68 8.25 3.03
CA ARG A 337 7.03 7.87 2.62
C ARG A 337 7.75 9.15 2.23
N ILE A 338 8.71 9.58 3.04
CA ILE A 338 9.56 10.72 2.68
C ILE A 338 10.32 10.33 1.41
N LYS A 339 10.03 11.01 0.29
CA LYS A 339 10.72 10.77 -0.97
C LYS A 339 12.20 11.13 -0.84
N LEU A 340 13.09 10.48 -1.59
CA LEU A 340 14.53 10.76 -1.54
C LEU A 340 14.82 12.26 -1.72
N THR A 341 14.10 12.92 -2.61
CA THR A 341 14.20 14.37 -2.85
C THR A 341 13.84 15.20 -1.62
N GLU A 342 12.80 14.82 -0.88
CA GLU A 342 12.41 15.47 0.38
C GLU A 342 13.45 15.22 1.47
N LYS A 343 14.01 14.00 1.55
CA LYS A 343 15.13 13.70 2.46
C LYS A 343 16.34 14.60 2.18
N ILE A 344 16.70 14.77 0.91
CA ILE A 344 17.81 15.65 0.49
C ILE A 344 17.50 17.12 0.82
N GLN A 345 16.26 17.58 0.62
CA GLN A 345 15.85 18.94 0.98
C GLN A 345 15.85 19.18 2.50
N ILE A 346 15.45 18.19 3.30
CA ILE A 346 15.52 18.27 4.77
C ILE A 346 16.98 18.33 5.20
N LEU A 347 17.83 17.44 4.66
CA LEU A 347 19.26 17.42 4.93
C LEU A 347 19.93 18.75 4.55
N SER A 348 19.60 19.31 3.38
CA SER A 348 20.17 20.60 2.93
C SER A 348 19.68 21.78 3.76
N LYS A 349 18.43 21.75 4.26
CA LYS A 349 17.92 22.74 5.23
C LYS A 349 18.67 22.66 6.56
N SER A 350 18.99 21.47 7.05
CA SER A 350 19.78 21.30 8.29
C SER A 350 21.26 21.68 8.15
N VAL A 351 21.82 21.72 6.94
CA VAL A 351 23.19 22.22 6.69
C VAL A 351 23.22 23.76 6.60
N ASN A 352 22.11 24.41 6.26
CA ASN A 352 22.02 25.87 6.15
C ASN A 352 21.47 26.60 7.39
N SER A 353 21.21 25.90 8.50
CA SER A 353 20.79 26.50 9.77
C SER A 353 21.95 27.06 10.62
N GLN A 354 22.93 27.67 9.99
CA GLN A 354 23.72 28.75 10.56
C GLN A 354 23.75 29.89 9.55
N ILE A 355 22.92 30.90 9.79
CA ILE A 355 23.13 32.35 9.57
C ILE A 355 21.76 33.05 9.43
N GLY A 356 21.52 34.04 10.30
CA GLY A 356 20.81 35.25 9.92
C GLY A 356 19.33 35.35 10.30
N HIS A 357 19.08 35.95 11.47
CA HIS A 357 17.86 36.72 11.72
C HIS A 357 17.61 37.70 10.56
N ILE A 358 16.47 37.59 9.88
CA ILE A 358 15.92 38.70 9.09
C ILE A 358 14.42 38.79 9.37
N SER A 359 14.04 39.78 10.17
CA SER A 359 12.69 40.34 10.20
C SER A 359 12.59 41.39 9.09
N ILE A 360 11.58 41.32 8.22
CA ILE A 360 11.14 42.50 7.47
C ILE A 360 9.61 42.62 7.56
N ASN A 361 9.19 43.75 8.14
CA ASN A 361 7.83 44.23 8.29
C ASN A 361 7.25 44.71 6.94
N LYS A 362 5.92 44.64 6.84
CA LYS A 362 5.06 45.20 5.78
C LYS A 362 5.38 46.68 5.45
N SER A 363 5.29 47.06 4.18
CA SER A 363 4.49 48.21 3.69
C SER A 363 4.64 48.46 2.18
N SER A 364 3.51 48.37 1.45
CA SER A 364 2.98 49.25 0.39
C SER A 364 3.85 49.79 -0.78
N THR A 365 3.14 49.99 -1.90
CA THR A 365 3.36 50.90 -3.06
C THR A 365 4.50 50.55 -4.02
N THR A 366 4.44 50.74 -5.34
CA THR A 366 3.47 50.95 -6.45
C THR A 366 4.37 51.02 -7.71
N ASP A 367 3.86 50.63 -8.88
CA ASP A 367 4.27 51.02 -10.25
C ASP A 367 5.76 51.12 -10.62
N LEU A 368 6.16 50.39 -11.67
CA LEU A 368 6.60 50.99 -12.94
C LEU A 368 7.03 49.91 -13.95
N ASP A 369 6.14 49.70 -14.92
CA ASP A 369 6.39 49.73 -16.37
C ASP A 369 7.84 49.75 -16.90
N GLY A 370 8.07 48.98 -17.97
CA GLY A 370 9.08 49.32 -18.97
C GLY A 370 9.86 48.17 -19.60
N GLY A 371 9.37 47.65 -20.74
CA GLY A 371 10.26 47.33 -21.88
C GLY A 371 10.11 45.95 -22.54
N GLU A 372 9.50 45.93 -23.73
CA GLU A 372 9.65 44.87 -24.76
C GLU A 372 11.07 44.86 -25.34
N TYR A 373 11.62 43.65 -25.56
CA TYR A 373 11.98 43.09 -26.88
C TYR A 373 12.12 41.57 -26.79
#